data_AF-A0ABD1AWW2-F1
#
_entry.id   AF-A0ABD1AWW2-F1
#
_cell.length_a   1.000
_cell.length_b   1.000
_cell.length_c   1.000
_cell.angle_alpha   90.00
_cell.angle_beta   90.00
_cell.angle_gamma   90.00
#
_symmetry.space_group_name_H-M   'P 1'
#
loop_
_entity.id
_entity.type
_entity.pdbx_description
1 polymer ?
#
loop_
_entity_poly.entity_id
_entity_poly.type
_entity_poly.pdbx_seq_one_letter_code
_entity_poly.pdbx_strand_id
1 'polypeptide(L)'
;MPTSKMVQEYSGLYVQPHKPIVGANCFVHESGIHQDGILKNRSTYEILSPEDIGVTKSQNSGIVLGKLSGRRALKDRLKELGYEIGDEKFNDIFSRFKDLTKQKKRITDTDLKTLVV
;
A
#
# COMPACT_ATOMS: atom_id res chain seq x y z
N MET A 1 15.41 -9.36 1.67
CA MET A 1 16.45 -9.47 0.62
C MET A 1 17.85 -9.20 1.17
N PRO A 2 18.49 -10.21 1.77
CA PRO A 2 19.76 -10.04 2.48
C PRO A 2 20.93 -9.65 1.56
N THR A 3 21.09 -10.32 0.41
CA THR A 3 22.24 -10.11 -0.49
C THR A 3 22.29 -8.70 -1.08
N SER A 4 21.15 -8.17 -1.54
CA SER A 4 21.11 -6.80 -2.09
C SER A 4 21.42 -5.75 -1.02
N LYS A 5 21.01 -5.98 0.24
CA LYS A 5 21.30 -5.09 1.37
C LYS A 5 22.80 -5.13 1.71
N MET A 6 23.38 -6.32 1.75
CA MET A 6 24.82 -6.52 1.96
C MET A 6 25.66 -5.77 0.93
N VAL A 7 25.32 -5.87 -0.37
CA VAL A 7 26.05 -5.16 -1.43
C VAL A 7 25.93 -3.66 -1.27
N GLN A 8 24.74 -3.13 -0.95
CA GLN A 8 24.55 -1.70 -0.68
C GLN A 8 25.44 -1.22 0.48
N GLU A 9 25.50 -1.98 1.58
CA GLU A 9 26.30 -1.65 2.77
C GLU A 9 27.80 -1.61 2.46
N TYR A 10 28.33 -2.58 1.69
CA TYR A 10 29.76 -2.61 1.37
C TYR A 10 30.18 -1.68 0.23
N SER A 11 29.31 -1.47 -0.75
CA SER A 11 29.63 -0.60 -1.90
C SER A 11 29.32 0.88 -1.67
N GLY A 12 28.47 1.20 -0.68
CA GLY A 12 27.91 2.55 -0.51
C GLY A 12 26.90 2.95 -1.58
N LEU A 13 26.56 2.05 -2.51
CA LEU A 13 25.63 2.32 -3.60
C LEU A 13 24.20 1.95 -3.19
N TYR A 14 23.36 2.98 -3.01
CA TYR A 14 21.95 2.79 -2.64
C TYR A 14 21.14 2.15 -3.77
N VAL A 15 20.32 1.16 -3.41
CA VAL A 15 19.35 0.55 -4.31
C VAL A 15 18.22 1.55 -4.58
N GLN A 16 17.99 1.84 -5.85
CA GLN A 16 16.89 2.72 -6.24
C GLN A 16 15.54 2.07 -5.87
N PRO A 17 14.55 2.84 -5.36
CA PRO A 17 13.27 2.27 -4.93
C PRO A 17 12.52 1.49 -6.02
N HIS A 18 12.73 1.82 -7.29
CA HIS A 18 12.08 1.19 -8.44
C HIS A 18 12.98 0.14 -9.14
N LYS A 19 14.13 -0.22 -8.54
CA LYS A 19 14.98 -1.29 -9.08
C LYS A 19 14.15 -2.58 -9.17
N PRO A 20 14.14 -3.27 -10.33
CA PRO A 20 13.42 -4.52 -10.47
C PRO A 20 13.86 -5.54 -9.42
N ILE A 21 12.91 -6.32 -8.91
CA ILE A 21 13.06 -7.35 -7.88
C ILE A 21 13.41 -6.77 -6.51
N VAL A 22 14.48 -5.98 -6.39
CA VAL A 22 15.08 -5.60 -5.10
C VAL A 22 14.71 -4.20 -4.59
N GLY A 23 14.03 -3.39 -5.40
CA GLY A 23 13.62 -2.05 -5.03
C GLY A 23 12.46 -2.04 -4.02
N ALA A 24 12.48 -1.08 -3.09
CA ALA A 24 11.45 -0.95 -2.05
C ALA A 24 10.01 -0.78 -2.58
N ASN A 25 9.83 -0.30 -3.81
CA ASN A 25 8.53 -0.11 -4.45
C ASN A 25 8.15 -1.25 -5.43
N CYS A 26 8.97 -2.31 -5.57
CA CYS A 26 8.77 -3.35 -6.59
C CYS A 26 7.42 -4.09 -6.46
N PHE A 27 6.85 -4.14 -5.26
CA PHE A 27 5.56 -4.80 -4.99
C PHE A 27 4.60 -3.86 -4.27
N VAL A 28 4.63 -2.59 -4.64
CA VAL A 28 3.79 -1.53 -4.08
C VAL A 28 2.79 -1.05 -5.12
N HIS A 29 1.53 -0.95 -4.72
CA HIS A 29 0.38 -0.64 -5.57
C HIS A 29 -0.46 0.50 -4.99
N GLU A 30 -0.60 1.59 -5.74
CA GLU A 30 -1.34 2.79 -5.30
C GLU A 30 -2.64 3.03 -6.09
N SER A 31 -2.62 2.74 -7.40
CA SER A 31 -3.76 2.97 -8.28
C SER A 31 -4.98 2.16 -7.82
N GLY A 32 -6.14 2.80 -7.70
CA GLY A 32 -7.36 2.14 -7.23
C GLY A 32 -7.74 0.87 -8.01
N ILE A 33 -7.53 0.86 -9.33
CA ILE A 33 -7.77 -0.34 -10.16
C ILE A 33 -6.75 -1.44 -9.89
N HIS A 34 -5.49 -1.09 -9.59
CA HIS A 34 -4.46 -2.07 -9.23
C HIS A 34 -4.72 -2.64 -7.85
N GLN A 35 -5.10 -1.79 -6.90
CA GLN A 35 -5.47 -2.20 -5.55
C GLN A 35 -6.67 -3.17 -5.59
N ASP A 36 -7.72 -2.83 -6.34
CA ASP A 36 -8.88 -3.72 -6.52
C ASP A 36 -8.49 -5.06 -7.16
N GLY A 37 -7.63 -5.04 -8.19
CA GLY A 37 -7.10 -6.24 -8.83
C GLY A 37 -6.32 -7.12 -7.85
N ILE A 38 -5.36 -6.55 -7.11
CA ILE A 38 -4.56 -7.25 -6.10
C ILE A 38 -5.44 -7.86 -5.00
N LEU A 39 -6.46 -7.13 -4.52
CA LEU A 39 -7.40 -7.59 -3.50
C LEU A 39 -8.31 -8.73 -3.99
N LYS A 40 -8.49 -8.90 -5.31
CA LYS A 40 -9.23 -10.01 -5.91
C LYS A 40 -8.33 -11.20 -6.24
N ASN A 41 -7.20 -10.92 -6.90
CA ASN A 41 -6.20 -11.89 -7.30
C ASN A 41 -4.85 -11.20 -7.47
N ARG A 42 -3.88 -11.49 -6.60
CA ARG A 42 -2.55 -10.86 -6.63
C ARG A 42 -1.81 -11.09 -7.95
N SER A 43 -1.99 -12.26 -8.56
CA SER A 43 -1.34 -12.61 -9.84
C SER A 43 -1.77 -11.73 -11.02
N THR A 44 -2.81 -10.92 -10.87
CA THR A 44 -3.20 -9.93 -11.89
C THR A 44 -2.14 -8.84 -12.09
N TYR A 45 -1.41 -8.46 -11.04
CA TYR A 45 -0.39 -7.40 -11.10
C TYR A 45 0.96 -7.81 -10.48
N GLU A 46 1.05 -8.98 -9.86
CA GLU A 46 2.29 -9.55 -9.34
C GLU A 46 2.64 -10.83 -10.11
N ILE A 47 3.54 -10.71 -11.10
CA ILE A 47 4.04 -11.86 -11.89
C ILE A 47 4.95 -12.79 -11.07
N LEU A 48 5.53 -12.29 -9.98
CA LEU A 48 6.35 -13.02 -9.02
C LEU A 48 5.77 -12.85 -7.63
N SER A 49 5.81 -13.89 -6.80
CA SER A 49 5.45 -13.75 -5.39
C SER A 49 6.61 -13.05 -4.65
N PRO A 50 6.34 -12.03 -3.82
CA PRO A 50 7.36 -11.45 -2.94
C PRO A 50 8.08 -12.50 -2.07
N GLU A 51 7.38 -13.56 -1.71
CA GLU A 51 7.88 -14.69 -0.93
C GLU A 51 8.96 -15.49 -1.66
N ASP A 52 8.87 -15.60 -3.00
CA ASP A 52 9.85 -16.32 -3.84
C ASP A 52 11.26 -15.74 -3.74
N ILE A 53 11.35 -14.48 -3.33
CA ILE A 53 12.59 -13.70 -3.21
C ILE A 53 12.85 -13.28 -1.74
N GLY A 54 12.18 -13.96 -0.80
CA GLY A 54 12.41 -13.81 0.63
C GLY A 54 11.90 -12.50 1.21
N VAL A 55 10.79 -11.95 0.68
CA VAL A 55 10.03 -10.86 1.28
C VAL A 55 8.82 -11.44 1.99
N THR A 56 8.77 -11.32 3.32
CA THR A 56 7.60 -11.72 4.11
C THR A 56 6.52 -10.64 4.01
N LYS A 57 5.34 -11.01 3.54
CA LYS A 57 4.19 -10.11 3.43
C LYS A 57 2.95 -10.64 4.16
N SER A 58 2.13 -9.72 4.67
CA SER A 58 0.74 -9.99 5.03
C SER A 58 -0.19 -9.75 3.83
N GLN A 59 -1.47 -10.17 3.94
CA GLN A 59 -2.45 -10.12 2.84
C GLN A 59 -2.57 -8.74 2.16
N ASN A 60 -2.53 -7.64 2.91
CA ASN A 60 -2.59 -6.28 2.36
C ASN A 60 -1.23 -5.60 2.16
N SER A 61 -0.13 -6.34 2.27
CA SER A 61 1.19 -5.77 2.12
C SER A 61 1.46 -5.33 0.68
N GLY A 62 1.93 -4.08 0.55
CA GLY A 62 2.16 -3.41 -0.73
C GLY A 62 1.03 -2.48 -1.17
N ILE A 63 -0.14 -2.50 -0.53
CA ILE A 63 -1.19 -1.50 -0.84
C ILE A 63 -0.81 -0.18 -0.16
N VAL A 64 -0.62 0.88 -0.95
CA VAL A 64 -0.35 2.23 -0.44
C VAL A 64 -1.54 3.13 -0.70
N LEU A 65 -2.02 3.79 0.35
CA LEU A 65 -3.12 4.73 0.25
C LEU A 65 -2.62 6.13 -0.14
N GLY A 66 -3.16 6.66 -1.22
CA GLY A 66 -2.80 7.94 -1.79
C GLY A 66 -3.91 8.52 -2.66
N LYS A 67 -3.58 9.54 -3.45
CA LYS A 67 -4.55 10.28 -4.26
C LYS A 67 -5.30 9.38 -5.25
N LEU A 68 -4.65 8.33 -5.74
CA LEU A 68 -5.23 7.40 -6.72
C LEU A 68 -6.02 6.25 -6.09
N SER A 69 -6.02 6.14 -4.77
CA SER A 69 -6.67 5.02 -4.10
C SER A 69 -8.20 5.11 -4.18
N GLY A 70 -8.81 3.93 -4.35
CA GLY A 70 -10.26 3.77 -4.47
C GLY A 70 -10.96 3.54 -3.13
N ARG A 71 -12.30 3.54 -3.17
CA ARG A 71 -13.15 3.26 -1.99
C ARG A 71 -12.83 1.92 -1.36
N ARG A 72 -12.65 0.88 -2.19
CA ARG A 72 -12.40 -0.48 -1.71
C ARG A 72 -11.12 -0.57 -0.87
N ALA A 73 -10.01 -0.05 -1.37
CA ALA A 73 -8.74 -0.06 -0.64
C ALA A 73 -8.83 0.66 0.71
N LEU A 74 -9.55 1.80 0.77
CA LEU A 74 -9.79 2.50 2.04
C LEU A 74 -10.68 1.67 2.97
N LYS A 75 -11.79 1.09 2.47
CA LYS A 75 -12.73 0.30 3.28
C LYS A 75 -12.06 -0.95 3.84
N ASP A 76 -11.28 -1.65 3.03
CA ASP A 76 -10.53 -2.84 3.45
C ASP A 76 -9.46 -2.48 4.50
N ARG A 77 -8.74 -1.36 4.32
CA ARG A 77 -7.76 -0.91 5.32
C ARG A 77 -8.39 -0.50 6.64
N LEU A 78 -9.51 0.21 6.61
CA LEU A 78 -10.24 0.59 7.83
C LEU A 78 -10.77 -0.64 8.57
N LYS A 79 -11.25 -1.65 7.83
CA LYS A 79 -11.66 -2.94 8.41
C LYS A 79 -10.49 -3.67 9.08
N GLU A 80 -9.32 -3.71 8.47
CA GLU A 80 -8.11 -4.29 9.09
C GLU A 80 -7.67 -3.56 10.35
N LEU A 81 -7.93 -2.26 10.44
CA LEU A 81 -7.68 -1.45 11.64
C LEU A 81 -8.75 -1.66 12.72
N GLY A 82 -9.76 -2.49 12.47
CA GLY A 82 -10.82 -2.84 13.41
C GLY A 82 -12.05 -1.93 13.35
N TYR A 83 -12.20 -1.12 12.29
CA TYR A 83 -13.35 -0.22 12.14
C TYR A 83 -14.43 -0.83 11.25
N GLU A 84 -15.63 -1.01 11.82
CA GLU A 84 -16.85 -1.24 11.06
C GLU A 84 -17.60 0.07 10.87
N ILE A 85 -17.70 0.52 9.62
CA ILE A 85 -18.24 1.83 9.26
C ILE A 85 -19.41 1.64 8.31
N GLY A 86 -20.59 2.14 8.70
CA GLY A 86 -21.76 2.20 7.84
C GLY A 86 -21.56 3.10 6.63
N ASP A 87 -22.34 2.90 5.57
CA ASP A 87 -22.07 3.53 4.27
C ASP A 87 -22.14 5.06 4.29
N GLU A 88 -23.06 5.66 5.07
CA GLU A 88 -23.14 7.12 5.21
C GLU A 88 -21.87 7.71 5.83
N LYS A 89 -21.44 7.17 6.99
CA LYS A 89 -20.22 7.60 7.66
C LYS A 89 -18.97 7.33 6.79
N PHE A 90 -18.97 6.23 6.05
CA PHE A 90 -17.88 5.91 5.13
C PHE A 90 -17.77 6.94 3.99
N ASN A 91 -18.90 7.46 3.49
CA ASN A 91 -18.88 8.47 2.43
C ASN A 91 -18.25 9.79 2.90
N ASP A 92 -18.54 10.22 4.14
CA ASP A 92 -17.89 11.38 4.76
C ASP A 92 -16.37 11.17 4.91
N ILE A 93 -15.98 10.03 5.50
CA ILE A 93 -14.57 9.65 5.67
C ILE A 93 -13.84 9.61 4.34
N PHE A 94 -14.46 9.04 3.30
CA PHE A 94 -13.86 8.99 1.97
C PHE A 94 -13.65 10.39 1.39
N SER A 95 -14.60 11.31 1.60
CA SER A 95 -14.45 12.71 1.19
C SER A 95 -13.26 13.37 1.89
N ARG A 96 -13.20 13.29 3.23
CA ARG A 96 -12.09 13.82 4.04
C ARG A 96 -10.75 13.18 3.68
N PHE A 97 -10.74 11.88 3.40
CA PHE A 97 -9.57 11.16 2.89
C PHE A 97 -9.08 11.75 1.57
N LYS A 98 -9.98 12.00 0.61
CA LYS A 98 -9.62 12.62 -0.68
C LYS A 98 -9.03 14.01 -0.48
N ASP A 99 -9.56 14.81 0.43
CA ASP A 99 -9.00 16.11 0.75
C ASP A 99 -7.61 16.00 1.38
N LEU A 100 -7.41 15.07 2.31
CA LEU A 100 -6.09 14.82 2.91
C LEU A 100 -5.06 14.39 1.85
N THR A 101 -5.45 13.55 0.89
CA THR A 101 -4.54 13.11 -0.19
C THR A 101 -4.10 14.23 -1.14
N LYS A 102 -4.79 15.39 -1.15
CA LYS A 102 -4.33 16.58 -1.89
C LYS A 102 -3.11 17.22 -1.23
N GLN A 103 -2.98 17.08 0.09
CA GLN A 103 -1.91 17.67 0.89
C GLN A 103 -0.78 16.68 1.20
N LYS A 104 -1.11 15.39 1.35
CA LYS A 104 -0.18 14.32 1.73
C LYS A 104 -0.19 13.19 0.71
N LYS A 105 0.97 12.89 0.12
CA LYS A 105 1.10 11.85 -0.93
C LYS A 105 0.77 10.43 -0.42
N ARG A 106 1.24 10.09 0.79
CA ARG A 106 1.04 8.77 1.41
C ARG A 106 0.26 8.91 2.70
N ILE A 107 -0.88 8.26 2.78
CA ILE A 107 -1.75 8.25 3.96
C ILE A 107 -1.38 7.04 4.82
N THR A 108 -1.12 7.30 6.09
CA THR A 108 -0.72 6.32 7.11
C THR A 108 -1.91 5.88 7.94
N ASP A 109 -1.78 4.78 8.68
CA ASP A 109 -2.84 4.32 9.59
C ASP A 109 -3.18 5.36 10.65
N THR A 110 -2.20 6.13 11.13
CA THR A 110 -2.43 7.23 12.08
C THR A 110 -3.33 8.31 11.48
N ASP A 111 -3.13 8.62 10.20
CA ASP A 111 -4.01 9.55 9.50
C ASP A 111 -5.43 8.98 9.38
N LEU A 112 -5.56 7.69 9.03
CA LEU A 112 -6.86 7.03 8.93
C LEU A 112 -7.61 7.03 10.26
N LYS A 113 -6.93 6.73 11.37
CA LYS A 113 -7.52 6.78 12.72
C LYS A 113 -8.08 8.17 13.02
N THR A 114 -7.35 9.23 12.65
CA THR A 114 -7.80 10.62 12.80
C THR A 114 -9.02 10.96 11.94
N LEU A 115 -9.23 10.27 10.81
CA LEU A 115 -10.40 10.48 9.96
C LEU A 115 -11.67 9.79 10.50
N VAL A 116 -11.52 8.73 11.31
CA VAL A 116 -12.65 7.97 11.86
C VAL A 116 -13.23 8.61 13.14
N VAL A 117 -12.36 9.30 13.89
CA VAL A 117 -12.70 10.17 15.03
C VAL A 117 -13.34 11.46 14.52
#